data_AF-A0A432K0W1-F1
#
_entry.id   AF-A0A432K0W1-F1
#
_cell.length_a   1.000
_cell.length_b   1.000
_cell.length_c   1.000
_cell.angle_alpha   90.00
_cell.angle_beta   90.00
_cell.angle_gamma   90.00
#
_symmetry.space_group_name_H-M   'P 1'
#
loop_
_entity.id
_entity.type
_entity.pdbx_description
1 polymer ?
#
loop_
_entity_poly.entity_id
_entity_poly.type
_entity_poly.pdbx_seq_one_letter_code
_entity_poly.pdbx_strand_id
1 'polypeptide(L)'
;PEAQISVLSNATQVHKESVMTALKKVDQNILKLDAASDRLLRIINRPTGKLDTRTIVERLKKFEGDLIIQTMFIKGSYEGEDFDNTTAEEIAAWLDLLKEINPKKIMIYPIERGTPTDSLEKISKEKLEKIANQARAIGFKVAVY
;
A
#
# COMPACT_ATOMS: atom_id res chain seq x y z
N PRO A 1 15.83 17.09 -19.62
CA PRO A 1 16.39 16.05 -18.72
C PRO A 1 15.55 14.78 -18.89
N GLU A 2 16.17 13.59 -19.01
CA GLU A 2 15.46 12.31 -19.18
C GLU A 2 15.22 11.56 -17.85
N ALA A 3 15.70 12.14 -16.74
CA ALA A 3 15.55 11.53 -15.41
C ALA A 3 14.09 11.55 -14.97
N GLN A 4 13.54 10.37 -14.64
CA GLN A 4 12.22 10.24 -14.05
C GLN A 4 12.24 10.62 -12.57
N ILE A 5 11.24 11.39 -12.13
CA ILE A 5 11.06 11.79 -10.74
C ILE A 5 10.10 10.80 -10.08
N SER A 6 10.52 10.22 -8.96
CA SER A 6 9.69 9.36 -8.13
C SER A 6 9.45 10.00 -6.76
N VAL A 7 8.19 10.03 -6.32
CA VAL A 7 7.80 10.51 -4.99
C VAL A 7 7.09 9.39 -4.25
N LEU A 8 7.65 8.98 -3.11
CA LEU A 8 7.05 8.03 -2.20
C LEU A 8 6.26 8.77 -1.12
N SER A 9 5.02 8.36 -0.88
CA SER A 9 4.14 9.00 0.10
C SER A 9 3.26 7.98 0.84
N ASN A 10 3.04 8.23 2.13
CA ASN A 10 2.11 7.46 2.95
C ASN A 10 0.62 7.77 2.65
N ALA A 11 0.35 8.62 1.65
CA ALA A 11 -0.98 9.01 1.18
C ALA A 11 -1.88 9.74 2.20
N THR A 12 -1.44 10.03 3.43
CA THR A 12 -2.31 10.63 4.45
C THR A 12 -2.74 12.07 4.13
N GLN A 13 -1.88 12.83 3.43
CA GLN A 13 -2.06 14.26 3.13
C GLN A 13 -2.67 14.56 1.77
N VAL A 14 -3.02 13.54 0.97
CA VAL A 14 -3.53 13.76 -0.41
C VAL A 14 -4.91 14.42 -0.47
N HIS A 15 -5.58 14.61 0.67
CA HIS A 15 -6.80 15.41 0.77
C HIS A 15 -6.54 16.91 0.55
N LYS A 16 -5.29 17.37 0.70
CA LYS A 16 -4.89 18.74 0.40
C LYS A 16 -4.71 18.87 -1.11
N GLU A 17 -5.43 19.81 -1.71
CA GLU A 17 -5.40 20.05 -3.16
C GLU A 17 -3.99 20.36 -3.68
N SER A 18 -3.20 21.14 -2.92
CA SER A 18 -1.81 21.45 -3.28
C SER A 18 -0.92 20.21 -3.34
N VAL A 19 -1.12 19.26 -2.42
CA VAL A 19 -0.38 17.98 -2.39
C VAL A 19 -0.81 17.08 -3.56
N MET A 20 -2.11 16.94 -3.78
CA MET A 20 -2.66 16.17 -4.91
C MET A 20 -2.13 16.71 -6.24
N THR A 21 -2.21 18.03 -6.45
CA THR A 21 -1.74 18.71 -7.66
C THR A 21 -0.24 18.53 -7.87
N ALA A 22 0.55 18.57 -6.80
CA ALA A 22 1.98 18.31 -6.90
C ALA A 22 2.27 16.86 -7.30
N LEU A 23 1.60 15.88 -6.69
CA LEU A 23 1.79 14.46 -6.97
C LEU A 23 1.36 14.08 -8.40
N LYS A 24 0.31 14.69 -8.94
CA LYS A 24 -0.12 14.48 -10.34
C LYS A 24 0.88 14.98 -11.39
N LYS A 25 1.90 15.76 -10.99
CA LYS A 25 2.96 16.26 -11.89
C LYS A 25 4.23 15.39 -11.89
N VAL A 26 4.29 14.38 -11.02
CA VAL A 26 5.46 13.51 -10.85
C VAL A 26 5.30 12.28 -11.74
N ASP A 27 6.38 11.82 -12.37
CA ASP A 27 6.33 10.64 -13.26
C ASP A 27 5.86 9.38 -12.52
N GLN A 28 6.37 9.18 -11.30
CA GLN A 28 6.04 8.06 -10.42
C GLN A 28 5.61 8.54 -9.03
N ASN A 29 4.32 8.81 -8.86
CA ASN A 29 3.66 9.02 -7.57
C ASN A 29 3.33 7.68 -6.90
N ILE A 30 4.22 7.22 -6.04
CA ILE A 30 4.14 5.94 -5.32
C ILE A 30 3.43 6.16 -3.98
N LEU A 31 2.20 5.66 -3.87
CA LEU A 31 1.29 5.90 -2.74
C LEU A 31 1.01 4.62 -1.97
N LYS A 32 1.16 4.65 -0.65
CA LYS A 32 0.99 3.47 0.19
C LYS A 32 -0.47 3.05 0.38
N LEU A 33 -0.68 1.74 0.39
CA LEU A 33 -1.88 1.05 0.85
C LEU A 33 -1.46 -0.27 1.51
N ASP A 34 -1.09 -0.21 2.78
CA ASP A 34 -0.51 -1.36 3.52
C ASP A 34 -1.57 -2.18 4.30
N ALA A 35 -2.79 -1.67 4.41
CA ALA A 35 -3.89 -2.27 5.15
C ALA A 35 -5.19 -2.16 4.36
N ALA A 36 -5.96 -3.27 4.31
CA ALA A 36 -7.28 -3.30 3.70
C ALA A 36 -8.41 -3.16 4.72
N SER A 37 -8.10 -3.24 6.02
CA SER A 37 -9.02 -3.05 7.13
C SER A 37 -8.59 -1.92 8.06
N ASP A 38 -9.57 -1.25 8.68
CA ASP A 38 -9.29 -0.16 9.64
C ASP A 38 -8.50 -0.64 10.85
N ARG A 39 -8.73 -1.88 11.28
CA ARG A 39 -7.94 -2.54 12.32
C ARG A 39 -6.46 -2.57 11.95
N LEU A 40 -6.13 -3.14 10.78
CA LEU A 40 -4.74 -3.20 10.35
C LEU A 40 -4.16 -1.81 10.04
N LEU A 41 -4.95 -0.87 9.53
CA LEU A 41 -4.50 0.51 9.33
C LEU A 41 -4.03 1.15 10.65
N ARG A 42 -4.73 0.88 11.75
CA ARG A 42 -4.36 1.39 13.08
C ARG A 42 -3.10 0.75 13.63
N ILE A 43 -2.87 -0.54 13.37
CA ILE A 43 -1.68 -1.26 13.84
C ILE A 43 -0.45 -0.91 12.98
N ILE A 44 -0.59 -0.96 11.66
CA ILE A 44 0.52 -0.85 10.70
C ILE A 44 0.90 0.61 10.43
N ASN A 45 -0.07 1.45 10.07
CA ASN A 45 0.21 2.82 9.61
C ASN A 45 0.08 3.87 10.72
N ARG A 46 -0.64 3.56 11.80
CA ARG A 46 -0.85 4.45 12.96
C ARG A 46 -1.14 5.91 12.57
N PRO A 47 -2.10 6.19 11.67
CA PRO A 47 -2.32 7.54 11.21
C PRO A 47 -2.82 8.43 12.35
N THR A 48 -2.38 9.69 12.35
CA THR A 48 -2.87 10.69 13.31
C THR A 48 -4.30 11.09 12.96
N GLY A 49 -5.18 11.11 13.98
CA GLY A 49 -6.57 11.52 13.83
C GLY A 49 -7.52 10.47 13.23
N LYS A 50 -8.69 10.94 12.79
CA LYS A 50 -9.75 10.11 12.20
C LYS A 50 -9.45 9.86 10.71
N LEU A 51 -8.62 8.85 10.45
CA LEU A 51 -8.40 8.30 9.11
C LEU A 51 -8.77 6.83 9.10
N ASP A 52 -9.62 6.45 8.16
CA ASP A 52 -10.03 5.07 7.88
C ASP A 52 -9.61 4.67 6.46
N THR A 53 -9.66 3.37 6.19
CA THR A 53 -9.20 2.75 4.93
C THR A 53 -10.04 3.25 3.76
N ARG A 54 -11.37 3.36 3.96
CA ARG A 54 -12.28 3.85 2.91
C ARG A 54 -11.95 5.26 2.48
N THR A 55 -11.63 6.14 3.42
CA THR A 55 -11.23 7.52 3.18
C THR A 55 -9.93 7.58 2.38
N ILE A 56 -8.97 6.70 2.66
CA ILE A 56 -7.74 6.59 1.87
C ILE A 56 -8.08 6.19 0.44
N VAL A 57 -8.88 5.13 0.25
CA VAL A 57 -9.30 4.61 -1.06
C VAL A 57 -10.00 5.68 -1.89
N GLU A 58 -10.97 6.40 -1.32
CA GLU A 58 -11.67 7.49 -2.03
C GLU A 58 -10.75 8.62 -2.47
N ARG A 59 -9.69 8.89 -1.69
CA ARG A 59 -8.69 9.88 -2.07
C ARG A 59 -7.76 9.36 -3.17
N LEU A 60 -7.36 8.09 -3.12
CA LEU A 60 -6.51 7.47 -4.13
C LEU A 60 -7.22 7.36 -5.49
N LYS A 61 -8.54 7.13 -5.51
CA LYS A 61 -9.36 7.15 -6.74
C LYS A 61 -9.30 8.46 -7.50
N LYS A 62 -9.03 9.59 -6.82
CA LYS A 62 -8.91 10.92 -7.47
C LYS A 62 -7.68 11.08 -8.36
N PHE A 63 -6.76 10.11 -8.32
CA PHE A 63 -5.65 10.03 -9.27
C PHE A 63 -6.06 9.36 -10.60
N GLU A 64 -7.28 8.83 -10.71
CA GLU A 64 -7.86 8.34 -11.98
C GLU A 64 -6.97 7.29 -12.67
N GLY A 65 -6.38 6.41 -11.87
CA GLY A 65 -5.46 5.37 -12.32
C GLY A 65 -4.02 5.83 -12.60
N ASP A 66 -3.77 7.14 -12.64
CA ASP A 66 -2.41 7.70 -12.76
C ASP A 66 -1.70 7.76 -11.40
N LEU A 67 -1.54 6.58 -10.79
CA LEU A 67 -0.83 6.36 -9.54
C LEU A 67 -0.19 4.99 -9.47
N ILE A 68 0.88 4.88 -8.67
CA ILE A 68 1.46 3.59 -8.32
C ILE A 68 1.07 3.26 -6.88
N ILE A 69 0.48 2.09 -6.65
CA ILE A 69 0.23 1.62 -5.28
C ILE A 69 1.45 0.86 -4.78
N GLN A 70 1.95 1.24 -3.62
CA GLN A 70 2.93 0.48 -2.87
C GLN A 70 2.24 -0.22 -1.70
N THR A 71 2.49 -1.50 -1.54
CA THR A 71 1.98 -2.29 -0.41
C THR A 71 3.14 -3.05 0.22
N MET A 72 3.32 -2.86 1.52
CA MET A 72 4.23 -3.68 2.32
C MET A 72 3.44 -4.80 3.00
N PHE A 73 3.84 -6.05 2.77
CA PHE A 73 3.24 -7.20 3.43
C PHE A 73 4.07 -7.62 4.64
N ILE A 74 3.42 -7.71 5.80
CA ILE A 74 4.02 -7.90 7.12
C ILE A 74 3.12 -8.72 8.03
N LYS A 75 3.77 -9.42 8.95
CA LYS A 75 3.12 -10.05 10.10
C LYS A 75 3.95 -9.84 11.36
N GLY A 76 3.32 -9.92 12.52
CA GLY A 76 3.99 -9.76 13.80
C GLY A 76 3.00 -9.55 14.93
N SER A 77 3.49 -9.01 16.04
CA SER A 77 2.69 -8.70 17.23
C SER A 77 3.00 -7.30 17.72
N TYR A 78 1.99 -6.54 18.13
CA TYR A 78 2.15 -5.18 18.66
C TYR A 78 1.18 -4.95 19.82
N GLU A 79 1.67 -4.47 20.96
CA GLU A 79 0.87 -4.23 22.18
C GLU A 79 0.03 -5.45 22.63
N GLY A 80 0.51 -6.67 22.36
CA GLY A 80 -0.19 -7.92 22.71
C GLY A 80 -1.22 -8.38 21.68
N GLU A 81 -1.31 -7.70 20.53
CA GLU A 81 -2.18 -8.05 19.42
C GLU A 81 -1.38 -8.53 18.21
N ASP A 82 -1.70 -9.73 17.72
CA ASP A 82 -1.11 -10.28 16.51
C ASP A 82 -1.77 -9.70 15.25
N PHE A 83 -0.96 -9.42 14.24
CA PHE A 83 -1.42 -8.94 12.94
C PHE A 83 -0.68 -9.66 11.81
N ASP A 84 -1.41 -9.89 10.72
CA ASP A 84 -0.88 -10.45 9.49
C ASP A 84 -1.71 -9.90 8.33
N ASN A 85 -1.13 -9.05 7.48
CA ASN A 85 -1.83 -8.54 6.29
C ASN A 85 -1.68 -9.48 5.07
N THR A 86 -1.20 -10.70 5.29
CA THR A 86 -1.06 -11.76 4.28
C THR A 86 -2.04 -12.92 4.46
N THR A 87 -3.08 -12.72 5.27
CA THR A 87 -4.21 -13.66 5.35
C THR A 87 -5.02 -13.63 4.06
N ALA A 88 -5.75 -14.71 3.77
CA ALA A 88 -6.58 -14.78 2.57
C ALA A 88 -7.65 -13.68 2.55
N GLU A 89 -8.22 -13.34 3.72
CA GLU A 89 -9.21 -12.28 3.87
C GLU A 89 -8.62 -10.91 3.56
N GLU A 90 -7.47 -10.56 4.13
CA GLU A 90 -6.82 -9.28 3.90
C GLU A 90 -6.33 -9.14 2.45
N ILE A 91 -5.82 -10.22 1.84
CA ILE A 91 -5.44 -10.23 0.42
C ILE A 91 -6.67 -10.02 -0.47
N ALA A 92 -7.78 -10.71 -0.19
CA ALA A 92 -9.01 -10.55 -0.97
C ALA A 92 -9.55 -9.12 -0.88
N ALA A 93 -9.63 -8.56 0.33
CA ALA A 93 -10.03 -7.18 0.55
C ALA A 93 -9.09 -6.20 -0.17
N TRP A 94 -7.78 -6.40 -0.07
CA TRP A 94 -6.79 -5.58 -0.79
C TRP A 94 -6.97 -5.63 -2.31
N LEU A 95 -7.21 -6.81 -2.89
CA LEU A 95 -7.48 -6.95 -4.32
C LEU A 95 -8.75 -6.21 -4.75
N ASP A 96 -9.80 -6.20 -3.92
CA ASP A 96 -11.02 -5.46 -4.21
C ASP A 96 -10.80 -3.95 -4.15
N LEU A 97 -10.05 -3.44 -3.16
CA LEU A 97 -9.65 -2.03 -3.10
C LEU A 97 -8.82 -1.63 -4.33
N LEU A 98 -7.93 -2.50 -4.81
CA LEU A 98 -7.15 -2.24 -6.02
C LEU A 98 -8.02 -2.14 -7.27
N LYS A 99 -9.07 -2.96 -7.41
CA LYS A 99 -10.02 -2.86 -8.52
C LYS A 99 -10.75 -1.51 -8.50
N GLU A 100 -11.07 -1.00 -7.32
CA GLU A 100 -11.69 0.32 -7.17
C GLU A 100 -10.74 1.47 -7.53
N ILE A 101 -9.48 1.37 -7.13
CA ILE A 101 -8.46 2.42 -7.35
C ILE A 101 -7.93 2.38 -8.79
N ASN A 102 -7.84 1.19 -9.38
CA ASN A 102 -7.33 0.91 -10.71
C ASN A 102 -5.95 1.54 -11.01
N PRO A 103 -4.90 1.29 -10.20
CA PRO A 103 -3.61 1.94 -10.39
C PRO A 103 -2.86 1.42 -11.61
N LYS A 104 -2.07 2.30 -12.28
CA LYS A 104 -1.23 1.93 -13.43
C LYS A 104 -0.17 0.88 -13.11
N LYS A 105 0.24 0.77 -11.83
CA LYS A 105 1.22 -0.21 -11.35
C LYS A 105 1.05 -0.47 -9.85
N ILE A 106 1.38 -1.68 -9.43
CA ILE A 106 1.49 -2.08 -8.03
C ILE A 106 2.96 -2.45 -7.74
N MET A 107 3.46 -2.05 -6.58
CA MET A 107 4.76 -2.42 -6.06
C MET A 107 4.59 -3.10 -4.71
N ILE A 108 5.05 -4.34 -4.61
CA ILE A 108 5.05 -5.11 -3.38
C ILE A 108 6.45 -5.07 -2.77
N TYR A 109 6.53 -4.66 -1.52
CA TYR A 109 7.79 -4.55 -0.78
C TYR A 109 7.83 -5.50 0.43
N PRO A 110 8.97 -6.16 0.69
CA PRO A 110 9.23 -6.80 1.96
C PRO A 110 9.58 -5.74 3.02
N ILE A 111 9.64 -6.17 4.28
CA ILE A 111 10.33 -5.38 5.31
C ILE A 111 11.84 -5.39 5.05
N GLU A 112 12.45 -4.22 5.22
CA GLU A 112 13.90 -4.07 5.27
C GLU A 112 14.42 -4.33 6.70
N ARG A 113 15.73 -4.59 6.83
CA ARG A 113 16.33 -4.85 8.14
C ARG A 113 16.38 -3.55 8.96
N GLY A 114 16.06 -3.62 10.26
CA GLY A 114 16.08 -2.47 11.18
C GLY A 114 14.69 -1.92 11.53
N THR A 115 13.65 -2.74 11.50
CA THR A 115 12.28 -2.31 11.84
C THR A 115 12.15 -1.92 13.32
N PRO A 116 11.22 -1.01 13.68
CA PRO A 116 11.12 -0.47 15.05
C PRO A 116 10.76 -1.48 16.14
N THR A 117 10.30 -2.67 15.75
CA THR A 117 9.97 -3.76 16.67
C THR A 117 10.63 -5.05 16.20
N ASP A 118 11.17 -5.80 17.16
CA ASP A 118 11.78 -7.11 16.93
C ASP A 118 10.74 -8.20 16.62
N SER A 119 9.46 -7.93 16.90
CA SER A 119 8.34 -8.85 16.64
C SER A 119 7.91 -8.91 15.18
N LEU A 120 8.42 -8.03 14.31
CA LEU A 120 8.06 -8.00 12.90
C LEU A 120 8.75 -9.15 12.16
N GLU A 121 7.95 -9.98 11.50
CA GLU A 121 8.43 -11.12 10.74
C GLU A 121 8.44 -10.81 9.24
N LYS A 122 9.55 -11.17 8.59
CA LYS A 122 9.70 -11.01 7.16
C LYS A 122 8.85 -12.03 6.41
N ILE A 123 8.01 -11.53 5.50
CA ILE A 123 7.30 -12.38 4.55
C ILE A 123 8.28 -12.90 3.49
N SER A 124 8.23 -14.20 3.21
CA SER A 124 9.12 -14.82 2.23
C SER A 124 8.84 -14.29 0.83
N LYS A 125 9.88 -14.18 0.01
CA LYS A 125 9.76 -13.77 -1.40
C LYS A 125 8.77 -14.63 -2.17
N GLU A 126 8.76 -15.94 -1.90
CA GLU A 126 7.79 -16.88 -2.51
C GLU A 126 6.34 -16.51 -2.16
N LYS A 127 6.05 -16.18 -0.90
CA LYS A 127 4.70 -15.76 -0.49
C LYS A 127 4.32 -14.42 -1.13
N LEU A 128 5.25 -13.46 -1.20
CA LEU A 128 5.02 -12.19 -1.89
C LEU A 128 4.71 -12.38 -3.38
N GLU A 129 5.43 -13.27 -4.07
CA GLU A 129 5.16 -13.59 -5.47
C GLU A 129 3.81 -14.29 -5.67
N LYS A 130 3.38 -15.16 -4.74
CA LYS A 130 2.04 -15.74 -4.77
C LYS A 130 0.96 -14.66 -4.67
N ILE A 131 1.12 -13.67 -3.80
CA ILE A 131 0.20 -12.54 -3.69
C ILE A 131 0.23 -11.68 -4.97
N ALA A 132 1.43 -11.38 -5.47
CA ALA A 132 1.62 -10.63 -6.71
C ALA A 132 0.91 -11.30 -7.90
N ASN A 133 0.98 -12.63 -8.00
CA ASN A 133 0.32 -13.38 -9.05
C ASN A 133 -1.20 -13.29 -9.01
N GLN A 134 -1.81 -13.15 -7.83
CA GLN A 134 -3.26 -12.90 -7.72
C GLN A 134 -3.64 -11.53 -8.31
N ALA A 135 -2.86 -10.49 -7.99
CA ALA A 135 -3.08 -9.16 -8.57
C ALA A 135 -2.80 -9.12 -10.09
N ARG A 136 -1.78 -9.85 -10.58
CA ARG A 136 -1.50 -10.01 -12.02
C ARG A 136 -2.65 -10.73 -12.73
N ALA A 137 -3.24 -11.75 -12.11
CA ALA A 137 -4.33 -12.53 -12.69
C ALA A 137 -5.60 -11.70 -12.92
N ILE A 138 -5.80 -10.61 -12.16
CA ILE A 138 -6.90 -9.66 -12.37
C ILE A 138 -6.52 -8.45 -13.23
N GLY A 139 -5.35 -8.47 -13.89
CA GLY A 139 -4.96 -7.51 -14.92
C GLY A 139 -3.97 -6.42 -14.49
N PHE A 140 -3.47 -6.43 -13.26
CA PHE A 140 -2.53 -5.40 -12.81
C PHE A 140 -1.07 -5.69 -13.17
N LYS A 141 -0.31 -4.62 -13.43
CA LYS A 141 1.16 -4.68 -13.52
C LYS A 141 1.75 -4.66 -12.11
N VAL A 142 2.44 -5.74 -11.72
CA VAL A 142 2.98 -5.90 -10.35
C VAL A 142 4.48 -6.17 -10.37
N ALA A 143 5.23 -5.37 -9.60
CA ALA A 143 6.64 -5.60 -9.30
C ALA A 143 6.82 -6.02 -7.84
N VAL A 144 7.63 -7.05 -7.59
CA VAL A 144 8.02 -7.51 -6.25
C VAL A 144 9.50 -7.17 -6.07
N TYR A 145 9.83 -6.50 -4.96
CA TYR A 145 11.19 -6.04 -4.64
C TYR A 145 11.87 -6.94 -3.60
#